data_AF-A0AAX0S4Y2-F1
#
_entry.id   AF-A0AAX0S4Y2-F1
#
_cell.length_a   1.000
_cell.length_b   1.000
_cell.length_c   1.000
_cell.angle_alpha   90.00
_cell.angle_beta   90.00
_cell.angle_gamma   90.00
#
_symmetry.space_group_name_H-M   'P 1'
#
loop_
_entity.id
_entity.type
_entity.pdbx_description
1 polymer ?
#
loop_
_entity_poly.entity_id
_entity_poly.type
_entity_poly.pdbx_seq_one_letter_code
_entity_poly.pdbx_strand_id
1 'polypeptide(L)'
;MRKYLVACMAGAFLFLGGGFTVSAEGLQREEVLSFVQEALVNQGSISEEVRTKKAIKEKLDTHFSEDFIEKFVEANVVKVNGGFTAYGSDFAPYYIPFFSYDENTKVVYGKGGEFIYVQEEFPVSEDGPVSTGKHVESVTLKKVNNEWKVADVRYESENLK
;
A
#
# COMPACT_ATOMS: atom_id res chain seq x y z
N MET A 1 14.82 14.61 62.00
CA MET A 1 14.03 13.48 61.44
C MET A 1 13.84 13.72 59.95
N ARG A 2 13.97 12.63 59.15
CA ARG A 2 13.70 12.53 57.69
C ARG A 2 14.77 13.16 56.79
N LYS A 3 15.89 12.48 56.48
CA LYS A 3 16.08 11.44 55.44
C LYS A 3 15.24 11.74 54.19
N TYR A 4 15.86 12.01 53.04
CA TYR A 4 15.84 11.18 51.83
C TYR A 4 16.93 11.67 50.85
N LEU A 5 17.94 10.82 50.69
CA LEU A 5 18.81 10.75 49.52
C LEU A 5 17.92 10.38 48.31
N VAL A 6 18.01 11.12 47.21
CA VAL A 6 17.55 10.63 45.90
C VAL A 6 18.76 10.60 44.99
N ALA A 7 19.04 9.38 44.55
CA ALA A 7 20.20 8.97 43.79
C ALA A 7 20.14 9.46 42.34
N CYS A 8 21.32 9.71 41.78
CA CYS A 8 21.56 9.78 40.35
C CYS A 8 20.99 8.55 39.64
N MET A 9 20.11 8.75 38.66
CA MET A 9 19.95 7.82 37.55
C MET A 9 20.07 8.59 36.25
N ALA A 10 21.31 8.72 35.78
CA ALA A 10 21.58 8.86 34.37
C ALA A 10 21.31 7.49 33.72
N GLY A 11 20.31 7.43 32.86
CA GLY A 11 20.05 6.27 31.99
C GLY A 11 19.63 6.82 30.64
N ALA A 12 20.61 6.97 29.75
CA ALA A 12 20.45 7.53 28.42
C ALA A 12 19.39 6.75 27.63
N PHE A 13 18.25 7.39 27.34
CA PHE A 13 17.35 6.98 26.27
C PHE A 13 17.93 7.50 24.94
N LEU A 14 19.06 6.92 24.51
CA LEU A 14 19.49 6.93 23.12
C LEU A 14 18.88 5.68 22.46
N PHE A 15 17.55 5.66 22.30
CA PHE A 15 16.99 4.86 21.22
C PHE A 15 17.29 5.60 19.93
N LEU A 16 18.49 5.31 19.42
CA LEU A 16 18.74 4.94 18.04
C LEU A 16 17.55 5.30 17.14
N GLY A 17 17.48 6.57 16.75
CA GLY A 17 16.93 6.93 15.46
C GLY A 17 17.82 6.25 14.43
N GLY A 18 17.53 4.97 14.16
CA GLY A 18 18.00 4.28 12.99
C GLY A 18 17.36 4.98 11.80
N GLY A 19 17.92 6.13 11.42
CA GLY A 19 17.79 6.61 10.07
C GLY A 19 18.37 5.51 9.20
N PHE A 20 17.49 4.73 8.58
CA PHE A 20 17.89 3.89 7.47
C PHE A 20 18.52 4.82 6.45
N THR A 21 19.85 4.81 6.39
CA THR A 21 20.57 5.38 5.26
C THR A 21 20.44 4.38 4.13
N VAL A 22 19.26 4.33 3.51
CA VAL A 22 19.09 3.62 2.24
C VAL A 22 19.78 4.46 1.18
N SER A 23 20.98 4.04 0.82
CA SER A 23 21.62 4.50 -0.41
C SER A 23 22.49 3.39 -0.97
N ALA A 24 21.89 2.59 -1.85
CA ALA A 24 22.48 2.17 -3.12
C ALA A 24 21.38 1.52 -3.99
N GLU A 25 20.85 2.28 -4.94
CA GLU A 25 20.09 1.86 -6.14
C GLU A 25 18.87 0.92 -5.96
N GLY A 26 17.69 1.52 -5.81
CA GLY A 26 16.38 0.85 -5.91
C GLY A 26 15.83 0.34 -4.57
N LEU A 27 14.51 0.09 -4.51
CA LEU A 27 13.90 -0.65 -3.41
C LEU A 27 14.25 -2.14 -3.59
N GLN A 28 14.60 -2.82 -2.51
CA GLN A 28 14.75 -4.27 -2.50
C GLN A 28 13.38 -4.96 -2.49
N ARG A 29 13.34 -6.25 -2.83
CA ARG A 29 12.10 -7.02 -3.00
C ARG A 29 11.21 -6.89 -1.76
N GLU A 30 11.78 -7.12 -0.59
CA GLU A 30 11.04 -7.11 0.68
C GLU A 30 10.50 -5.71 0.99
N GLU A 31 11.26 -4.66 0.68
CA GLU A 31 10.82 -3.27 0.84
C GLU A 31 9.67 -2.93 -0.12
N VAL A 32 9.71 -3.42 -1.35
CA VAL A 32 8.62 -3.28 -2.33
C VAL A 32 7.34 -3.98 -1.84
N LEU A 33 7.46 -5.21 -1.35
CA LEU A 33 6.31 -5.97 -0.86
C LEU A 33 5.70 -5.31 0.37
N SER A 34 6.51 -4.89 1.34
CA SER A 34 6.05 -4.15 2.51
C SER A 34 5.34 -2.85 2.11
N PHE A 35 5.91 -2.09 1.17
CA PHE A 35 5.28 -0.87 0.66
C PHE A 35 3.88 -1.12 0.07
N VAL A 36 3.73 -2.16 -0.77
CA VAL A 36 2.42 -2.50 -1.36
C VAL A 36 1.43 -3.00 -0.31
N GLN A 37 1.89 -3.78 0.67
CA GLN A 37 1.06 -4.26 1.77
C GLN A 37 0.57 -3.10 2.66
N GLU A 38 1.44 -2.15 2.97
CA GLU A 38 1.10 -0.93 3.72
C GLU A 38 0.10 -0.07 2.93
N ALA A 39 0.28 0.04 1.60
CA ALA A 39 -0.66 0.73 0.72
C ALA A 39 -2.05 0.07 0.73
N LEU A 40 -2.12 -1.26 0.71
CA LEU A 40 -3.38 -2.03 0.80
C LEU A 40 -4.10 -1.74 2.12
N VAL A 41 -3.38 -1.80 3.25
CA VAL A 41 -3.94 -1.51 4.58
C VAL A 41 -4.42 -0.06 4.66
N ASN A 42 -3.63 0.89 4.15
CA ASN A 42 -3.99 2.30 4.11
C ASN A 42 -5.30 2.51 3.33
N GLN A 43 -5.39 1.92 2.13
CA GLN A 43 -6.55 1.99 1.25
C GLN A 43 -7.79 1.35 1.89
N GLY A 44 -7.66 0.15 2.45
CA GLY A 44 -8.74 -0.58 3.13
C GLY A 44 -9.33 0.22 4.30
N SER A 45 -8.50 0.88 5.10
CA SER A 45 -8.97 1.63 6.27
C SER A 45 -9.85 2.86 5.95
N ILE A 46 -10.00 3.23 4.67
CA ILE A 46 -10.93 4.28 4.25
C ILE A 46 -12.37 3.88 4.54
N SER A 47 -12.74 2.60 4.37
CA SER A 47 -14.10 2.14 4.61
C SER A 47 -14.47 2.06 6.10
N GLU A 48 -13.48 2.11 7.00
CA GLU A 48 -13.68 1.92 8.44
C GLU A 48 -14.25 3.16 9.16
N GLU A 49 -14.00 4.37 8.65
CA GLU A 49 -14.44 5.60 9.30
C GLU A 49 -14.87 6.67 8.29
N VAL A 50 -15.88 7.46 8.68
CA VAL A 50 -16.37 8.61 7.91
C VAL A 50 -15.38 9.77 8.01
N ARG A 51 -14.98 10.30 6.85
CA ARG A 51 -13.95 11.36 6.74
C ARG A 51 -14.36 12.43 5.73
N THR A 52 -13.61 13.54 5.69
CA THR A 52 -13.73 14.50 4.59
C THR A 52 -13.05 13.94 3.34
N LYS A 53 -13.51 14.34 2.14
CA LYS A 53 -12.87 13.94 0.88
C LYS A 53 -11.39 14.35 0.82
N LYS A 54 -11.05 15.51 1.42
CA LYS A 54 -9.66 15.99 1.55
C LYS A 54 -8.82 15.03 2.41
N ALA A 55 -9.31 14.65 3.59
CA ALA A 55 -8.60 13.71 4.47
C ALA A 55 -8.40 12.34 3.83
N ILE A 56 -9.36 11.86 3.03
CA ILE A 56 -9.20 10.61 2.24
C ILE A 56 -8.06 10.77 1.23
N LYS A 57 -8.05 11.86 0.46
CA LYS A 57 -6.97 12.12 -0.52
C LYS A 57 -5.59 12.22 0.16
N GLU A 58 -5.48 12.98 1.25
CA GLU A 58 -4.21 13.12 2.01
C GLU A 58 -3.73 11.79 2.57
N LYS A 59 -4.65 10.94 3.04
CA LYS A 59 -4.30 9.61 3.54
C LYS A 59 -3.76 8.72 2.42
N LEU A 60 -4.38 8.73 1.24
CA LEU A 60 -3.92 7.96 0.08
C LEU A 60 -2.62 8.50 -0.52
N ASP A 61 -2.41 9.82 -0.51
CA ASP A 61 -1.22 10.47 -1.09
C ASP A 61 0.11 9.95 -0.53
N THR A 62 0.07 9.37 0.67
CA THR A 62 1.23 8.69 1.27
C THR A 62 1.79 7.56 0.38
N HIS A 63 0.93 6.79 -0.31
CA HIS A 63 1.33 5.61 -1.08
C HIS A 63 0.92 5.66 -2.55
N PHE A 64 -0.06 6.47 -2.91
CA PHE A 64 -0.69 6.44 -4.23
C PHE A 64 -0.38 7.71 -5.03
N SER A 65 -0.26 7.58 -6.35
CA SER A 65 -0.11 8.73 -7.25
C SER A 65 -1.41 9.52 -7.34
N GLU A 66 -1.33 10.82 -7.63
CA GLU A 66 -2.50 11.69 -7.75
C GLU A 66 -3.53 11.14 -8.75
N ASP A 67 -3.10 10.74 -9.95
CA ASP A 67 -3.96 10.14 -10.98
C ASP A 67 -4.69 8.88 -10.47
N PHE A 68 -4.02 8.05 -9.65
CA PHE A 68 -4.64 6.86 -9.07
C PHE A 68 -5.68 7.23 -8.02
N ILE A 69 -5.36 8.20 -7.17
CA ILE A 69 -6.26 8.70 -6.13
C ILE A 69 -7.55 9.23 -6.74
N GLU A 70 -7.46 9.96 -7.84
CA GLU A 70 -8.65 10.48 -8.52
C GLU A 70 -9.58 9.37 -9.00
N LYS A 71 -9.04 8.36 -9.68
CA LYS A 71 -9.81 7.19 -10.16
C LYS A 71 -10.43 6.41 -9.00
N PHE A 72 -9.66 6.14 -7.96
CA PHE A 72 -10.14 5.42 -6.78
C PHE A 72 -11.28 6.18 -6.09
N VAL A 73 -11.11 7.49 -5.91
CA VAL A 73 -12.11 8.34 -5.26
C VAL A 73 -13.38 8.45 -6.09
N GLU A 74 -13.25 8.56 -7.41
CA GLU A 74 -14.41 8.59 -8.31
C GLU A 74 -15.21 7.29 -8.26
N ALA A 75 -14.54 6.14 -8.27
CA ALA A 75 -15.21 4.85 -8.35
C ALA A 75 -15.75 4.36 -7.00
N ASN A 76 -15.05 4.62 -5.90
CA ASN A 76 -15.29 3.93 -4.64
C ASN A 76 -15.77 4.84 -3.50
N VAL A 77 -15.47 6.14 -3.55
CA VAL A 77 -15.76 7.04 -2.42
C VAL A 77 -17.17 7.60 -2.54
N VAL A 78 -18.00 7.26 -1.55
CA VAL A 78 -19.41 7.62 -1.49
C VAL A 78 -19.70 8.61 -0.36
N LYS A 79 -20.74 9.42 -0.54
CA LYS A 79 -21.23 10.35 0.48
C LYS A 79 -22.15 9.62 1.45
N VAL A 80 -21.94 9.82 2.74
CA VAL A 80 -22.77 9.31 3.83
C VAL A 80 -23.09 10.44 4.82
N ASN A 81 -23.91 10.15 5.84
CA ASN A 81 -24.16 11.10 6.91
C ASN A 81 -22.83 11.46 7.62
N GLY A 82 -22.50 12.76 7.64
CA GLY A 82 -21.29 13.27 8.29
C GLY A 82 -20.04 13.33 7.42
N GLY A 83 -20.05 12.83 6.16
CA GLY A 83 -18.88 12.92 5.29
C GLY A 83 -18.87 11.91 4.15
N PHE A 84 -17.73 11.26 3.96
CA PHE A 84 -17.46 10.30 2.90
C PHE A 84 -16.79 9.04 3.47
N THR A 85 -17.01 7.92 2.81
CA THR A 85 -16.35 6.63 3.06
C THR A 85 -16.15 5.90 1.73
N ALA A 86 -15.45 4.77 1.69
CA ALA A 86 -15.31 3.93 0.51
C ALA A 86 -16.19 2.67 0.61
N TYR A 87 -16.58 2.12 -0.55
CA TYR A 87 -17.08 0.75 -0.61
C TYR A 87 -16.02 -0.24 -0.08
N GLY A 88 -16.48 -1.37 0.48
CA GLY A 88 -15.57 -2.46 0.87
C GLY A 88 -14.88 -3.08 -0.35
N SER A 89 -13.75 -3.75 -0.12
CA SER A 89 -12.88 -4.29 -1.18
C SER A 89 -13.50 -5.40 -2.03
N ASP A 90 -14.52 -6.09 -1.54
CA ASP A 90 -15.00 -7.36 -2.12
C ASP A 90 -15.43 -7.26 -3.60
N PHE A 91 -15.84 -6.08 -4.08
CA PHE A 91 -16.21 -5.86 -5.49
C PHE A 91 -15.91 -4.42 -5.98
N ALA A 92 -14.90 -3.77 -5.40
CA ALA A 92 -14.58 -2.38 -5.68
C ALA A 92 -13.35 -2.25 -6.61
N PRO A 93 -13.45 -1.56 -7.77
CA PRO A 93 -12.31 -1.41 -8.67
C PRO A 93 -11.18 -0.58 -8.03
N TYR A 94 -9.97 -0.72 -8.53
CA TYR A 94 -8.78 0.01 -8.06
C TYR A 94 -8.33 -0.30 -6.63
N TYR A 95 -8.84 -1.36 -5.99
CA TYR A 95 -8.24 -1.91 -4.77
C TYR A 95 -7.00 -2.76 -5.10
N ILE A 96 -5.93 -2.61 -4.31
CA ILE A 96 -4.77 -3.49 -4.41
C ILE A 96 -5.24 -4.95 -4.19
N PRO A 97 -4.81 -5.91 -5.03
CA PRO A 97 -5.08 -7.32 -4.84
C PRO A 97 -4.64 -7.86 -3.48
N PHE A 98 -5.36 -8.86 -2.98
CA PHE A 98 -4.95 -9.63 -1.80
C PHE A 98 -3.88 -10.67 -2.19
N PHE A 99 -2.69 -10.20 -2.56
CA PHE A 99 -1.53 -11.06 -2.79
C PHE A 99 -1.17 -11.87 -1.53
N SER A 100 -0.46 -12.98 -1.70
CA SER A 100 0.07 -13.78 -0.58
C SER A 100 1.21 -13.07 0.17
N TYR A 101 1.93 -12.17 -0.50
CA TYR A 101 3.17 -11.53 -0.05
C TYR A 101 4.29 -12.52 0.31
N ASP A 102 4.24 -13.74 -0.25
CA ASP A 102 5.25 -14.79 -0.07
C ASP A 102 6.06 -15.03 -1.36
N GLU A 103 6.67 -16.21 -1.53
CA GLU A 103 7.40 -16.57 -2.75
C GLU A 103 6.56 -16.54 -4.04
N ASN A 104 5.23 -16.60 -3.95
CA ASN A 104 4.31 -16.55 -5.08
C ASN A 104 4.11 -15.12 -5.60
N THR A 105 4.35 -14.11 -4.75
CA THR A 105 4.32 -12.70 -5.15
C THR A 105 5.65 -12.29 -5.77
N LYS A 106 5.62 -11.96 -7.07
CA LYS A 106 6.81 -11.58 -7.84
C LYS A 106 6.98 -10.08 -7.85
N VAL A 107 8.23 -9.64 -7.69
CA VAL A 107 8.65 -8.26 -7.92
C VAL A 107 9.50 -8.22 -9.19
N VAL A 108 9.06 -7.48 -10.19
CA VAL A 108 9.75 -7.30 -11.48
C VAL A 108 10.18 -5.85 -11.63
N TYR A 109 11.48 -5.63 -11.76
CA TYR A 109 12.05 -4.29 -11.92
C TYR A 109 12.04 -3.91 -13.40
N GLY A 110 11.34 -2.83 -13.75
CA GLY A 110 11.25 -2.33 -15.11
C GLY A 110 12.61 -1.86 -15.65
N LYS A 111 12.80 -2.00 -16.96
CA LYS A 111 13.99 -1.45 -17.64
C LYS A 111 14.05 0.07 -17.43
N GLY A 112 15.21 0.57 -17.01
CA GLY A 112 15.40 2.01 -16.75
C GLY A 112 15.08 2.45 -15.32
N GLY A 113 14.58 1.57 -14.44
CA GLY A 113 14.40 1.86 -13.01
C GLY A 113 13.25 2.83 -12.70
N GLU A 114 12.38 3.12 -13.67
CA GLU A 114 11.23 4.02 -13.51
C GLU A 114 9.99 3.32 -12.93
N PHE A 115 9.90 2.00 -13.12
CA PHE A 115 8.75 1.18 -12.75
C PHE A 115 9.18 -0.06 -11.99
N ILE A 116 8.34 -0.47 -11.04
CA ILE A 116 8.40 -1.77 -10.39
C ILE A 116 7.01 -2.40 -10.50
N TYR A 117 6.94 -3.67 -10.86
CA TYR A 117 5.69 -4.42 -10.94
C TYR A 117 5.66 -5.44 -9.81
N VAL A 118 4.57 -5.45 -9.04
CA VAL A 118 4.27 -6.51 -8.06
C VAL A 118 3.11 -7.31 -8.63
N GLN A 119 3.30 -8.61 -8.83
CA GLN A 119 2.31 -9.43 -9.51
C GLN A 119 2.20 -10.82 -8.89
N GLU A 120 1.01 -11.40 -8.96
CA GLU A 120 0.74 -12.75 -8.50
C GLU A 120 -0.23 -13.44 -9.46
N GLU A 121 -0.02 -14.74 -9.63
CA GLU A 121 -0.90 -15.58 -10.43
C GLU A 121 -1.97 -16.19 -9.53
N PHE A 122 -3.22 -15.78 -9.73
CA PHE A 122 -4.36 -16.31 -8.99
C PHE A 122 -4.88 -17.58 -9.67
N PRO A 123 -5.11 -18.66 -8.90
CA PRO A 123 -5.68 -19.89 -9.44
C PRO A 123 -7.13 -19.66 -9.87
N VAL A 124 -7.71 -20.66 -10.56
CA VAL A 124 -9.15 -20.67 -10.81
C VAL A 124 -9.86 -20.70 -9.46
N SER A 125 -10.73 -19.73 -9.21
CA SER A 125 -11.62 -19.71 -8.05
C SER A 125 -13.04 -20.09 -8.49
N GLU A 126 -13.53 -21.22 -7.99
CA GLU A 126 -14.95 -21.58 -8.07
C GLU A 126 -15.73 -21.13 -6.83
N ASP A 127 -15.02 -20.63 -5.80
CA ASP A 127 -15.58 -20.13 -4.57
C ASP A 127 -16.05 -18.68 -4.74
N GLY A 128 -17.36 -18.46 -4.61
CA GLY A 128 -18.00 -17.14 -4.69
C GLY A 128 -19.06 -17.03 -5.79
N PRO A 129 -19.74 -15.88 -5.90
CA PRO A 129 -20.80 -15.68 -6.89
C PRO A 129 -20.28 -15.56 -8.33
N VAL A 130 -18.97 -15.46 -8.53
CA VAL A 130 -18.32 -15.28 -9.84
C VAL A 130 -17.17 -16.26 -9.96
N SER A 131 -17.19 -17.08 -11.02
CA SER A 131 -16.06 -17.93 -11.36
C SER A 131 -15.02 -17.10 -12.12
N THR A 132 -13.79 -17.05 -11.61
CA THR A 132 -12.68 -16.35 -12.27
C THR A 132 -11.71 -17.38 -12.81
N GLY A 133 -11.34 -17.27 -14.09
CA GLY A 133 -10.31 -18.12 -14.68
C GLY A 133 -8.95 -17.86 -14.03
N LYS A 134 -7.95 -18.70 -14.34
CA LYS A 134 -6.57 -18.44 -13.96
C LYS A 134 -6.11 -17.11 -14.59
N HIS A 135 -5.59 -16.20 -13.78
CA HIS A 135 -5.18 -14.86 -14.25
C HIS A 135 -4.00 -14.35 -13.43
N VAL A 136 -3.36 -13.28 -13.91
CA VAL A 136 -2.34 -12.56 -13.16
C VAL A 136 -2.90 -11.19 -12.81
N GLU A 137 -2.79 -10.82 -11.54
CA GLU A 137 -3.07 -9.46 -11.09
C GLU A 137 -1.75 -8.74 -10.83
N SER A 138 -1.72 -7.43 -11.05
CA SER A 138 -0.51 -6.63 -10.91
C SER A 138 -0.77 -5.24 -10.32
N VAL A 139 0.19 -4.80 -9.51
CA VAL A 139 0.35 -3.42 -9.03
C VAL A 139 1.56 -2.82 -9.71
N THR A 140 1.41 -1.65 -10.31
CA THR A 140 2.52 -0.89 -10.88
C THR A 140 2.92 0.23 -9.93
N LEU A 141 4.17 0.21 -9.49
CA LEU A 141 4.82 1.32 -8.80
C LEU A 141 5.55 2.20 -9.80
N LYS A 142 5.43 3.51 -9.65
CA LYS A 142 6.15 4.52 -10.42
C LYS A 142 6.81 5.51 -9.49
N LYS A 143 7.99 6.00 -9.87
CA LYS A 143 8.64 7.10 -9.14
C LYS A 143 8.00 8.45 -9.50
N VAL A 144 7.47 9.15 -8.51
CA VAL A 144 6.89 10.50 -8.62
C VAL A 144 7.61 11.40 -7.62
N ASN A 145 8.24 12.48 -8.09
CA ASN A 145 9.02 13.40 -7.24
C ASN A 145 10.06 12.69 -6.35
N ASN A 146 10.71 11.66 -6.89
CA ASN A 146 11.68 10.80 -6.19
C ASN A 146 11.11 9.87 -5.10
N GLU A 147 9.79 9.80 -4.94
CA GLU A 147 9.10 8.84 -4.08
C GLU A 147 8.43 7.75 -4.93
N TRP A 148 8.42 6.51 -4.43
CA TRP A 148 7.64 5.45 -5.06
C TRP A 148 6.16 5.59 -4.71
N LYS A 149 5.30 5.47 -5.72
CA LYS A 149 3.84 5.51 -5.56
C LYS A 149 3.18 4.41 -6.37
N VAL A 150 2.08 3.88 -5.87
CA VAL A 150 1.16 3.04 -6.65
C VAL A 150 0.51 3.89 -7.74
N ALA A 151 0.75 3.49 -8.99
CA ALA A 151 0.31 4.20 -10.18
C ALA A 151 -0.82 3.45 -10.92
N ASP A 152 -0.88 2.13 -10.79
CA ASP A 152 -1.91 1.33 -11.45
C ASP A 152 -2.16 0.00 -10.74
N VAL A 153 -3.38 -0.53 -10.91
CA VAL A 153 -3.80 -1.87 -10.49
C VAL A 153 -4.51 -2.54 -11.67
N ARG A 154 -4.12 -3.76 -12.00
CA ARG A 154 -4.76 -4.57 -13.05
C ARG A 154 -5.14 -5.94 -12.50
N TYR A 155 -6.39 -6.33 -12.71
CA TYR A 155 -6.93 -7.65 -12.35
C TYR A 155 -6.78 -8.69 -13.48
N GLU A 156 -6.22 -8.26 -14.61
CA GLU A 156 -5.77 -9.14 -15.68
C GLU A 156 -4.54 -8.51 -16.34
N SER A 157 -3.40 -9.20 -16.29
CA SER A 157 -2.15 -8.73 -16.85
C SER A 157 -1.30 -9.85 -17.44
N GLU A 158 -0.28 -9.48 -18.21
CA GLU A 158 0.77 -10.41 -18.62
C GLU A 158 1.62 -10.83 -17.41
N ASN A 159 2.11 -12.07 -17.41
CA ASN A 159 3.06 -12.56 -16.42
C ASN A 159 4.48 -12.08 -16.80
N LEU A 160 4.88 -10.93 -16.26
CA LEU A 160 6.20 -10.36 -16.53
C LEU A 160 7.30 -11.26 -15.96
N LYS A 161 8.48 -11.26 -16.59
CA LYS A 161 9.62 -12.10 -16.22
C LYS A 161 10.83 -11.25 -15.85
#